data_AF-A0A4R1UT26-F1
#
_entry.id   AF-A0A4R1UT26-F1
#
_cell.length_a   1.000
_cell.length_b   1.000
_cell.length_c   1.000
_cell.angle_alpha   90.00
_cell.angle_beta   90.00
_cell.angle_gamma   90.00
#
_symmetry.space_group_name_H-M   'P 1'
#
loop_
_entity.id
_entity.type
_entity.pdbx_description
1 polymer ?
#
loop_
_entity_poly.entity_id
_entity_poly.type
_entity_poly.pdbx_seq_one_letter_code
_entity_poly.pdbx_strand_id
1 'polypeptide(L)'
;MRRWIAVFAVFTLTAIVAAYVALFPLAPLGPPAARPALETLDQTAARASALSGRDAAVIAPLATGMVLALLLAVVGRGSGRTALVPMSDVEPSRSRQGRRRKLVHPDPELVWRPEPDPVEPEMDRVPGLLRDEGYEEVADIVGEAIPAESEYPPVPDPEPVAVEPRRAGTVPALSLTPIVLSRRPRERDIDEQTWFDSTSWLGGLPRLGALSWPRDEHGALPFAAQIDLAELAAACPESPLPCSGALAFFLGTGAVIEVPSGDHVFTEPPADLPPAFDEGGYPLPEHVSRLSRPYFPFWPVEPMVAERPAGVLAPVGGDLADEDYEHPVAEELAGDAGETAWLTARVATRESAYTVREPVQRLWWHGVMYLADCLHAAMDGAAREMAMEQERLTHAEARLATLQATPTAARGDLDEARAALAASEAELPALQAERASLARMIAAMDGFIAGRDAWSPLDPDEMDVIEEVLAQVHHDCARLVRFCVPQTLGDLATVSLRAMVTGDDGAFAQVPDEELARINSGHLLAIRHQHQLFGAGVAGSLVHPGQVLLLQLGCDDMIEWNWGDTGLFQFWITPEDLAAARWDRVTLTFAPG
;
A
#
# COMPACT_ATOMS: atom_id res chain seq x y z
N MET A 1 15.14 -9.98 -41.72
CA MET A 1 14.91 -8.64 -42.29
C MET A 1 14.08 -7.74 -41.36
N ARG A 2 12.86 -8.12 -40.93
CA ARG A 2 12.00 -7.32 -40.02
C ARG A 2 12.67 -6.88 -38.70
N ARG A 3 13.54 -7.71 -38.11
CA ARG A 3 14.26 -7.38 -36.86
C ARG A 3 15.28 -6.25 -37.03
N TRP A 4 16.05 -6.32 -38.10
CA TRP A 4 17.00 -5.25 -38.43
C TRP A 4 16.27 -3.95 -38.73
N ILE A 5 15.10 -4.02 -39.40
CA ILE A 5 14.25 -2.83 -39.60
C ILE A 5 13.82 -2.22 -38.25
N ALA A 6 13.44 -3.03 -37.26
CA ALA A 6 13.08 -2.54 -35.93
C ALA A 6 14.27 -1.90 -35.19
N VAL A 7 15.44 -2.55 -35.23
CA VAL A 7 16.68 -2.02 -34.63
C VAL A 7 17.06 -0.68 -35.28
N PHE A 8 17.02 -0.59 -36.61
CA PHE A 8 17.30 0.66 -37.34
C PHE A 8 16.25 1.74 -37.05
N ALA A 9 14.97 1.38 -36.90
CA ALA A 9 13.91 2.34 -36.59
C ALA A 9 14.11 2.97 -35.19
N VAL A 10 14.40 2.16 -34.17
CA VAL A 10 14.66 2.64 -32.80
C VAL A 10 15.89 3.54 -32.76
N PHE A 11 16.98 3.14 -33.42
CA PHE A 11 18.20 3.94 -33.48
C PHE A 11 18.01 5.25 -34.25
N THR A 12 17.27 5.23 -35.37
CA THR A 12 16.98 6.44 -36.16
C THR A 12 16.10 7.40 -35.38
N LEU A 13 15.07 6.91 -34.69
CA LEU A 13 14.18 7.74 -33.89
C LEU A 13 14.93 8.44 -32.75
N THR A 14 15.76 7.71 -32.01
CA THR A 14 16.55 8.27 -30.90
C THR A 14 17.60 9.27 -31.38
N ALA A 15 18.21 9.04 -32.55
CA ALA A 15 19.10 10.00 -33.18
C ALA A 15 18.37 11.30 -33.62
N ILE A 16 17.15 11.19 -34.14
CA ILE A 16 16.33 12.36 -34.49
C ILE A 16 15.99 13.18 -33.25
N VAL A 17 15.60 12.52 -32.15
CA VAL A 17 15.32 13.20 -30.87
C VAL A 17 16.57 13.90 -30.33
N ALA A 18 17.72 13.22 -30.33
CA ALA A 18 18.99 13.82 -29.90
C ALA A 18 19.39 15.02 -30.77
N ALA A 19 19.23 14.92 -32.10
CA ALA A 19 19.49 16.02 -33.02
C ALA A 19 18.55 17.21 -32.78
N TYR A 20 17.28 16.95 -32.46
CA TYR A 20 16.32 17.99 -32.10
C TYR A 20 16.74 18.73 -30.83
N VAL A 21 17.08 18.00 -29.76
CA VAL A 21 17.57 18.57 -28.49
C VAL A 21 18.93 19.29 -28.68
N ALA A 22 19.75 18.90 -29.66
CA ALA A 22 20.97 19.63 -29.96
C ALA A 22 20.68 20.99 -30.65
N LEU A 23 19.59 21.08 -31.43
CA LEU A 23 19.32 22.19 -32.34
C LEU A 23 18.21 23.16 -31.87
N PHE A 24 17.49 22.87 -30.78
CA PHE A 24 16.45 23.78 -30.29
C PHE A 24 17.01 25.17 -29.92
N PRO A 25 16.20 26.25 -30.07
CA PRO A 25 14.80 26.25 -30.51
C PRO A 25 14.63 26.17 -32.05
N LEU A 26 13.70 25.34 -32.52
CA LEU A 26 13.41 25.16 -33.95
C LEU A 26 12.04 25.74 -34.36
N ALA A 27 11.15 26.06 -33.43
CA ALA A 27 9.85 26.66 -33.74
C ALA A 27 9.89 27.94 -34.61
N PRO A 28 10.85 28.86 -34.44
CA PRO A 28 10.94 30.07 -35.28
C PRO A 28 11.29 29.75 -36.75
N LEU A 29 11.93 28.61 -37.01
CA LEU A 29 12.40 28.18 -38.33
C LEU A 29 11.38 27.28 -39.06
N GLY A 30 10.35 26.82 -38.36
CA GLY A 30 9.33 25.91 -38.90
C GLY A 30 8.24 26.61 -39.73
N PRO A 31 7.56 25.88 -40.63
CA PRO A 31 6.40 26.40 -41.36
C PRO A 31 5.25 26.73 -40.38
N PRO A 32 4.38 27.72 -40.71
CA PRO A 32 3.32 28.17 -39.79
C PRO A 32 2.42 27.04 -39.25
N ALA A 33 2.12 26.03 -40.07
CA ALA A 33 1.29 24.90 -39.69
C ALA A 33 1.93 23.96 -38.67
N ALA A 34 3.26 23.93 -38.56
CA ALA A 34 3.99 23.06 -37.62
C ALA A 34 4.45 23.80 -36.35
N ARG A 35 4.28 25.13 -36.31
CA ARG A 35 4.79 25.97 -35.22
C ARG A 35 4.25 25.57 -33.84
N PRO A 36 2.95 25.26 -33.64
CA PRO A 36 2.45 24.84 -32.33
C PRO A 36 3.11 23.54 -31.83
N ALA A 37 3.30 22.57 -32.72
CA ALA A 37 3.95 21.30 -32.38
C ALA A 37 5.43 21.50 -32.04
N LEU A 38 6.14 22.37 -32.78
CA LEU A 38 7.53 22.69 -32.51
C LEU A 38 7.71 23.49 -31.21
N GLU A 39 6.76 24.36 -30.85
CA GLU A 39 6.80 25.11 -29.58
C GLU A 39 6.72 24.15 -28.38
N THR A 40 5.83 23.15 -28.43
CA THR A 40 5.75 22.11 -27.39
C THR A 40 7.04 21.29 -27.29
N LEU A 41 7.63 20.94 -28.42
CA LEU A 41 8.90 20.20 -28.46
C LEU A 41 10.08 21.05 -27.96
N ASP A 42 10.15 22.34 -28.31
CA ASP A 42 11.15 23.29 -27.81
C ASP A 42 11.04 23.46 -26.29
N GLN A 43 9.82 23.57 -25.73
CA GLN A 43 9.60 23.63 -24.28
C GLN A 43 10.06 22.36 -23.57
N THR A 44 9.80 21.20 -24.16
CA THR A 44 10.21 19.91 -23.61
C THR A 44 11.74 19.76 -23.64
N ALA A 45 12.38 20.12 -24.75
CA ALA A 45 13.84 20.12 -24.88
C ALA A 45 14.52 21.10 -23.91
N ALA A 46 13.92 22.28 -23.69
CA ALA A 46 14.39 23.26 -22.72
C ALA A 46 14.32 22.74 -21.28
N ARG A 47 13.21 22.09 -20.88
CA ARG A 47 13.07 21.47 -19.55
C ARG A 47 14.09 20.35 -19.34
N ALA A 48 14.26 19.46 -20.32
CA ALA A 48 15.25 18.39 -20.26
C ALA A 48 16.68 18.92 -20.12
N SER A 49 17.02 19.98 -20.87
CA SER A 49 18.33 20.63 -20.81
C SER A 49 18.56 21.38 -19.49
N ALA A 50 17.50 21.93 -18.88
CA ALA A 50 17.58 22.61 -17.59
C ALA A 50 17.83 21.64 -16.43
N LEU A 51 17.22 20.45 -16.47
CA LEU A 51 17.37 19.43 -15.43
C LEU A 51 18.74 18.74 -15.46
N SER A 52 19.27 18.44 -16.65
CA SER A 52 20.43 17.55 -16.81
C SER A 52 21.66 18.23 -17.42
N GLY A 53 21.53 19.46 -17.91
CA GLY A 53 22.54 20.09 -18.76
C GLY A 53 22.39 19.68 -20.22
N ARG A 54 22.74 20.58 -21.16
CA ARG A 54 22.50 20.39 -22.60
C ARG A 54 23.22 19.14 -23.15
N ASP A 55 24.45 18.90 -22.73
CA ASP A 55 25.24 17.76 -23.22
C ASP A 55 24.64 16.43 -22.74
N ALA A 56 24.19 16.35 -21.49
CA ALA A 56 23.53 15.16 -20.96
C ALA A 56 22.17 14.92 -21.63
N ALA A 57 21.39 15.98 -21.89
CA ALA A 57 20.10 15.90 -22.57
C ALA A 57 20.21 15.37 -24.01
N VAL A 58 21.36 15.56 -24.67
CA VAL A 58 21.64 14.99 -26.00
C VAL A 58 22.17 13.56 -25.90
N ILE A 59 23.05 13.26 -24.93
CA ILE A 59 23.66 11.93 -24.78
C ILE A 59 22.65 10.89 -24.30
N ALA A 60 21.77 11.26 -23.36
CA ALA A 60 20.79 10.35 -22.76
C ALA A 60 19.92 9.59 -23.79
N PRO A 61 19.24 10.25 -24.76
CA PRO A 61 18.43 9.53 -25.75
C PRO A 61 19.25 8.62 -26.68
N LEU A 62 20.50 8.99 -27.00
CA LEU A 62 21.40 8.14 -27.79
C LEU A 62 21.82 6.89 -27.02
N ALA A 63 22.16 7.03 -25.74
CA ALA A 63 22.51 5.91 -24.86
C ALA A 63 21.33 4.94 -24.71
N THR A 64 20.13 5.47 -24.44
CA THR A 64 18.89 4.68 -24.36
C THR A 64 18.58 3.96 -25.67
N GLY A 65 18.73 4.63 -26.81
CA GLY A 65 18.56 4.02 -28.12
C GLY A 65 19.52 2.86 -28.38
N MET A 66 20.78 2.99 -27.94
CA MET A 66 21.79 1.93 -28.05
C MET A 66 21.46 0.73 -27.18
N VAL A 67 21.02 0.95 -25.93
CA VAL A 67 20.60 -0.13 -25.01
C VAL A 67 19.38 -0.88 -25.57
N LEU A 68 18.35 -0.16 -26.04
CA LEU A 68 17.15 -0.79 -26.63
C LEU A 68 17.48 -1.58 -27.91
N ALA A 69 18.36 -1.04 -28.76
CA ALA A 69 18.83 -1.75 -29.95
C ALA A 69 19.58 -3.05 -29.59
N LEU A 70 20.41 -3.03 -28.54
CA LEU A 70 21.11 -4.21 -28.04
C LEU A 70 20.15 -5.24 -27.45
N LEU A 71 19.18 -4.82 -26.64
CA LEU A 71 18.15 -5.72 -26.09
C LEU A 71 17.35 -6.40 -27.21
N LEU A 72 16.92 -5.66 -28.23
CA LEU A 72 16.22 -6.23 -29.39
C LEU A 72 17.10 -7.21 -30.18
N ALA A 73 18.41 -6.99 -30.21
CA ALA A 73 19.36 -7.91 -30.85
C ALA A 73 19.59 -9.19 -30.02
N VAL A 74 19.60 -9.10 -28.68
CA VAL A 74 19.86 -10.22 -27.75
C VAL A 74 18.63 -11.11 -27.58
N VAL A 75 17.44 -10.54 -27.35
CA VAL A 75 16.19 -11.29 -27.14
C VAL A 75 15.85 -12.18 -28.35
N GLY A 76 16.34 -11.82 -29.55
CA GLY A 76 16.14 -12.60 -30.77
C GLY A 76 17.02 -13.85 -30.95
N ARG A 77 18.02 -14.09 -30.10
CA ARG A 77 18.94 -15.25 -30.20
C ARG A 77 18.43 -16.52 -29.51
N GLY A 78 17.45 -16.42 -28.60
CA GLY A 78 17.03 -17.54 -27.75
C GLY A 78 16.12 -18.60 -28.41
N SER A 79 15.50 -18.33 -29.56
CA SER A 79 14.42 -19.21 -30.10
C SER A 79 14.87 -20.20 -31.19
N GLY A 80 16.14 -20.62 -31.19
CA GLY A 80 16.75 -21.34 -32.30
C GLY A 80 17.09 -22.81 -32.08
N ARG A 81 16.18 -23.66 -31.56
CA ARG A 81 16.27 -25.13 -31.76
C ARG A 81 14.96 -25.86 -31.43
N THR A 82 14.04 -25.84 -32.39
CA THR A 82 13.02 -26.89 -32.52
C THR A 82 12.93 -27.26 -33.99
N ALA A 83 13.13 -28.54 -34.27
CA ALA A 83 13.28 -29.11 -35.60
C ALA A 83 11.98 -28.94 -36.42
N LEU A 84 12.15 -28.51 -37.67
CA LEU A 84 11.10 -28.41 -38.69
C LEU A 84 10.68 -29.81 -39.15
N VAL A 85 9.41 -30.14 -38.93
CA VAL A 85 8.67 -31.14 -39.72
C VAL A 85 7.98 -30.39 -40.87
N PRO A 86 8.02 -30.87 -42.12
CA PRO A 86 7.39 -30.19 -43.24
C PRO A 86 5.88 -30.48 -43.25
N MET A 87 5.04 -29.44 -43.17
CA MET A 87 3.62 -29.54 -43.52
C MET A 87 3.35 -28.80 -44.82
N SER A 88 2.95 -29.59 -45.81
CA SER A 88 2.21 -29.20 -47.01
C SER A 88 0.74 -28.88 -46.67
N ASP A 89 0.21 -27.90 -47.39
CA ASP A 89 -1.18 -27.69 -47.79
C ASP A 89 -2.29 -27.80 -46.73
N VAL A 90 -2.66 -26.66 -46.13
CA VAL A 90 -4.03 -26.41 -45.63
C VAL A 90 -4.43 -24.95 -45.90
N GLU A 91 -5.55 -24.79 -46.60
CA GLU A 91 -6.25 -23.54 -46.93
C GLU A 91 -6.73 -22.73 -45.70
N PRO A 92 -7.01 -21.41 -45.86
CA PRO A 92 -7.23 -20.50 -44.74
C PRO A 92 -8.66 -20.58 -44.19
N SER A 93 -8.77 -21.00 -42.93
CA SER A 93 -10.01 -20.95 -42.14
C SER A 93 -10.06 -19.68 -41.28
N ARG A 94 -11.26 -19.11 -41.23
CA ARG A 94 -11.62 -17.78 -40.71
C ARG A 94 -11.41 -17.63 -39.20
N SER A 95 -11.05 -16.39 -38.84
CA SER A 95 -11.17 -15.71 -37.55
C SER A 95 -12.03 -16.41 -36.48
N ARG A 96 -11.42 -16.73 -35.33
CA ARG A 96 -12.13 -16.88 -34.06
C ARG A 96 -11.54 -15.94 -33.02
N GLN A 97 -12.36 -14.95 -32.67
CA GLN A 97 -12.27 -14.05 -31.53
C GLN A 97 -11.83 -14.78 -30.25
N GLY A 98 -10.88 -14.16 -29.54
CA GLY A 98 -10.43 -14.56 -28.22
C GLY A 98 -11.57 -14.50 -27.20
N ARG A 99 -11.83 -15.63 -26.57
CA ARG A 99 -12.75 -15.77 -25.44
C ARG A 99 -11.96 -15.42 -24.18
N ARG A 100 -12.18 -14.21 -23.64
CA ARG A 100 -11.75 -13.84 -22.28
C ARG A 100 -12.31 -14.87 -21.30
N ARG A 101 -11.43 -15.58 -20.58
CA ARG A 101 -11.80 -16.37 -19.40
C ARG A 101 -12.20 -15.39 -18.29
N LYS A 102 -13.43 -15.50 -17.78
CA LYS A 102 -13.81 -14.93 -16.48
C LYS A 102 -13.01 -15.67 -15.41
N LEU A 103 -12.27 -14.94 -14.58
CA LEU A 103 -11.89 -15.45 -13.26
C LEU A 103 -13.20 -15.66 -12.49
N VAL A 104 -13.37 -16.87 -11.96
CA VAL A 104 -14.42 -17.20 -11.01
C VAL A 104 -13.82 -16.93 -9.63
N HIS A 105 -14.40 -15.99 -8.89
CA HIS A 105 -14.08 -15.80 -7.46
C HIS A 105 -14.47 -17.08 -6.70
N PRO A 106 -13.61 -17.59 -5.80
CA PRO A 106 -14.02 -18.64 -4.87
C PRO A 106 -15.07 -18.13 -3.89
N ASP A 107 -15.92 -19.06 -3.47
CA ASP A 107 -17.06 -18.91 -2.57
C ASP A 107 -16.61 -18.53 -1.14
N PRO A 108 -17.11 -17.44 -0.52
CA PRO A 108 -16.67 -16.97 0.79
C PRO A 108 -17.08 -17.85 1.98
N GLU A 109 -17.88 -18.91 1.80
CA GLU A 109 -18.43 -19.70 2.93
C GLU A 109 -17.59 -20.91 3.40
N LEU A 110 -16.41 -21.16 2.80
CA LEU A 110 -15.54 -22.27 3.19
C LEU A 110 -14.21 -21.75 3.78
N VAL A 111 -14.29 -21.07 4.93
CA VAL A 111 -13.11 -20.63 5.69
C VAL A 111 -12.96 -21.51 6.94
N TRP A 112 -11.95 -22.38 6.92
CA TRP A 112 -11.47 -23.09 8.11
C TRP A 112 -10.67 -22.12 9.00
N ARG A 113 -11.00 -22.04 10.29
CA ARG A 113 -10.34 -21.17 11.29
C ARG A 113 -9.66 -22.04 12.37
N PRO A 114 -8.34 -22.01 12.54
CA PRO A 114 -7.71 -22.50 13.76
C PRO A 114 -7.88 -21.47 14.90
N GLU A 115 -7.98 -21.96 16.14
CA GLU A 115 -7.91 -21.13 17.34
C GLU A 115 -6.53 -20.46 17.44
N PRO A 116 -6.43 -19.19 17.85
CA PRO A 116 -5.13 -18.53 18.00
C PRO A 116 -4.36 -19.10 19.20
N ASP A 117 -3.11 -19.50 18.97
CA ASP A 117 -2.17 -19.76 20.06
C ASP A 117 -1.84 -18.44 20.78
N PRO A 118 -1.68 -18.44 22.12
CA PRO A 118 -1.30 -17.25 22.86
C PRO A 118 0.12 -16.82 22.47
N VAL A 119 0.24 -15.62 21.91
CA VAL A 119 1.53 -14.95 21.65
C VAL A 119 2.09 -14.42 22.98
N GLU A 120 3.37 -14.65 23.25
CA GLU A 120 4.04 -14.13 24.47
C GLU A 120 4.21 -12.59 24.40
N PRO A 121 3.91 -11.85 25.48
CA PRO A 121 3.77 -10.39 25.49
C PRO A 121 5.08 -9.58 25.54
N GLU A 122 6.23 -10.15 25.17
CA GLU A 122 7.54 -9.52 25.45
C GLU A 122 7.90 -8.35 24.49
N MET A 123 7.08 -8.09 23.47
CA MET A 123 7.26 -6.98 22.50
C MET A 123 6.25 -5.82 22.67
N ASP A 124 5.33 -5.88 23.65
CA ASP A 124 4.15 -5.00 23.73
C ASP A 124 4.35 -3.68 24.50
N ARG A 125 5.55 -3.10 24.47
CA ARG A 125 5.76 -1.77 25.08
C ARG A 125 5.66 -0.70 24.01
N VAL A 126 4.59 0.09 24.05
CA VAL A 126 4.65 1.46 23.52
C VAL A 126 5.74 2.17 24.31
N PRO A 127 6.84 2.58 23.68
CA PRO A 127 7.87 3.28 24.43
C PRO A 127 7.35 4.65 24.90
N GLY A 128 7.71 5.05 26.12
CA GLY A 128 7.27 6.32 26.73
C GLY A 128 5.97 6.26 27.56
N LEU A 129 5.25 5.14 27.58
CA LEU A 129 4.06 4.96 28.41
C LEU A 129 4.44 4.68 29.88
N LEU A 130 4.61 5.75 30.68
CA LEU A 130 4.65 5.65 32.14
C LEU A 130 3.28 5.15 32.63
N ARG A 131 3.24 3.91 33.10
CA ARG A 131 2.10 3.42 33.91
C ARG A 131 2.05 4.23 35.20
N ASP A 132 0.90 4.83 35.49
CA ASP A 132 0.63 5.36 36.82
C ASP A 132 0.60 4.16 37.80
N GLU A 133 1.54 4.11 38.75
CA GLU A 133 1.78 2.95 39.66
C GLU A 133 0.67 2.73 40.71
N GLY A 134 -0.58 3.11 40.41
CA GLY A 134 -1.67 3.23 41.39
C GLY A 134 -2.71 2.11 41.43
N TYR A 135 -2.64 1.06 40.59
CA TYR A 135 -3.79 0.18 40.33
C TYR A 135 -3.52 -1.35 40.39
N GLU A 136 -2.64 -1.82 41.28
CA GLU A 136 -2.37 -3.27 41.43
C GLU A 136 -3.36 -4.06 42.34
N GLU A 137 -4.45 -3.48 42.86
CA GLU A 137 -5.26 -4.14 43.92
C GLU A 137 -6.70 -4.57 43.51
N VAL A 138 -6.92 -5.10 42.29
CA VAL A 138 -8.26 -5.65 41.91
C VAL A 138 -8.23 -6.97 41.11
N ALA A 139 -7.11 -7.70 41.06
CA ALA A 139 -7.03 -8.91 40.23
C ALA A 139 -7.59 -10.22 40.86
N ASP A 140 -8.21 -10.19 42.05
CA ASP A 140 -8.54 -11.41 42.82
C ASP A 140 -10.03 -11.81 42.89
N ILE A 141 -10.92 -11.25 42.06
CA ILE A 141 -12.34 -11.65 42.08
C ILE A 141 -12.94 -11.71 40.68
N VAL A 142 -12.76 -12.81 39.94
CA VAL A 142 -13.83 -13.48 39.17
C VAL A 142 -13.42 -14.94 38.89
N GLY A 143 -13.98 -15.87 39.67
CA GLY A 143 -13.95 -17.30 39.39
C GLY A 143 -15.37 -17.84 39.48
N GLU A 144 -16.16 -17.68 38.42
CA GLU A 144 -17.45 -18.37 38.30
C GLU A 144 -17.69 -18.85 36.86
N ALA A 145 -18.03 -20.13 36.74
CA ALA A 145 -18.18 -20.85 35.50
C ALA A 145 -19.46 -20.44 34.75
N ILE A 146 -19.31 -20.19 33.44
CA ILE A 146 -20.41 -19.94 32.52
C ILE A 146 -21.09 -21.28 32.15
N PRO A 147 -22.43 -21.43 32.26
CA PRO A 147 -23.11 -22.64 31.83
C PRO A 147 -23.24 -22.70 30.30
N ALA A 148 -23.14 -23.93 29.79
CA ALA A 148 -23.23 -24.27 28.38
C ALA A 148 -24.64 -24.11 27.78
N GLU A 149 -24.64 -23.73 26.49
CA GLU A 149 -25.66 -23.93 25.45
C GLU A 149 -27.07 -23.36 25.69
N SER A 150 -27.30 -22.17 25.13
CA SER A 150 -28.63 -21.66 24.77
C SER A 150 -28.81 -21.78 23.26
N GLU A 151 -29.70 -22.68 22.81
CA GLU A 151 -30.16 -22.76 21.42
C GLU A 151 -30.80 -21.44 20.99
N TYR A 152 -30.15 -20.71 20.08
CA TYR A 152 -30.76 -19.59 19.39
C TYR A 152 -31.53 -20.08 18.16
N PRO A 153 -32.74 -19.56 17.89
CA PRO A 153 -33.46 -19.85 16.66
C PRO A 153 -32.71 -19.26 15.44
N PRO A 154 -32.87 -19.86 14.24
CA PRO A 154 -32.19 -19.41 13.04
C PRO A 154 -32.56 -17.97 12.70
N VAL A 155 -31.52 -17.16 12.45
CA VAL A 155 -31.64 -15.80 11.91
C VAL A 155 -32.20 -15.91 10.49
N PRO A 156 -33.31 -15.23 10.15
CA PRO A 156 -33.83 -15.22 8.80
C PRO A 156 -32.85 -14.48 7.88
N ASP A 157 -32.66 -15.01 6.65
CA ASP A 157 -31.83 -14.39 5.62
C ASP A 157 -32.18 -12.90 5.46
N PRO A 158 -31.18 -11.99 5.39
CA PRO A 158 -31.44 -10.58 5.21
C PRO A 158 -32.13 -10.36 3.86
N GLU A 159 -33.38 -9.91 3.87
CA GLU A 159 -34.03 -9.42 2.66
C GLU A 159 -33.18 -8.29 2.08
N PRO A 160 -32.88 -8.29 0.78
CA PRO A 160 -32.12 -7.22 0.15
C PRO A 160 -32.91 -5.92 0.30
N VAL A 161 -32.46 -5.06 1.20
CA VAL A 161 -32.98 -3.71 1.36
C VAL A 161 -32.66 -2.97 0.07
N ALA A 162 -33.67 -2.81 -0.79
CA ALA A 162 -33.58 -1.93 -1.93
C ALA A 162 -33.38 -0.51 -1.41
N VAL A 163 -32.14 -0.02 -1.47
CA VAL A 163 -31.83 1.40 -1.24
C VAL A 163 -32.48 2.18 -2.39
N GLU A 164 -33.70 2.67 -2.18
CA GLU A 164 -34.31 3.59 -3.12
C GLU A 164 -33.42 4.84 -3.22
N PRO A 165 -33.01 5.26 -4.43
CA PRO A 165 -32.24 6.48 -4.59
C PRO A 165 -33.13 7.67 -4.17
N ARG A 166 -32.89 8.18 -2.96
CA ARG A 166 -33.45 9.45 -2.51
C ARG A 166 -33.14 10.49 -3.58
N ARG A 167 -34.18 11.05 -4.21
CA ARG A 167 -34.05 12.24 -5.05
C ARG A 167 -33.46 13.35 -4.18
N ALA A 168 -32.16 13.59 -4.33
CA ALA A 168 -31.46 14.68 -3.69
C ALA A 168 -32.16 15.99 -4.09
N GLY A 169 -32.82 16.64 -3.13
CA GLY A 169 -33.01 18.08 -3.24
C GLY A 169 -31.64 18.71 -3.33
N THR A 170 -31.46 19.67 -4.22
CA THR A 170 -30.22 20.43 -4.43
C THR A 170 -29.89 21.24 -3.18
N VAL A 171 -29.31 20.59 -2.18
CA VAL A 171 -28.65 21.27 -1.07
C VAL A 171 -27.33 21.79 -1.64
N PRO A 172 -27.02 23.09 -1.53
CA PRO A 172 -25.74 23.61 -1.99
C PRO A 172 -24.61 22.88 -1.27
N ALA A 173 -23.71 22.27 -2.04
CA ALA A 173 -22.54 21.61 -1.51
C ALA A 173 -21.71 22.61 -0.68
N LEU A 174 -21.35 22.22 0.55
CA LEU A 174 -20.45 23.01 1.38
C LEU A 174 -19.06 22.93 0.74
N SER A 175 -18.62 24.01 0.06
CA SER A 175 -17.25 24.11 -0.42
C SER A 175 -16.34 24.43 0.76
N LEU A 176 -15.83 23.39 1.41
CA LEU A 176 -14.86 23.52 2.51
C LEU A 176 -13.43 23.55 1.95
N THR A 177 -12.57 24.37 2.57
CA THR A 177 -11.15 24.43 2.22
C THR A 177 -10.47 23.11 2.58
N PRO A 178 -9.81 22.41 1.64
CA PRO A 178 -9.08 21.18 1.96
C PRO A 178 -7.93 21.47 2.93
N ILE A 179 -7.76 20.59 3.92
CA ILE A 179 -6.69 20.64 4.91
C ILE A 179 -5.87 19.37 4.75
N VAL A 180 -4.60 19.49 4.36
CA VAL A 180 -3.68 18.35 4.28
C VAL A 180 -3.07 18.12 5.66
N LEU A 181 -2.98 16.86 6.08
CA LEU A 181 -2.26 16.48 7.29
C LEU A 181 -0.82 16.13 6.90
N SER A 182 0.12 17.00 7.26
CA SER A 182 1.55 16.71 7.11
C SER A 182 2.09 16.17 8.41
N ARG A 183 2.96 15.17 8.33
CA ARG A 183 3.70 14.72 9.51
C ARG A 183 4.64 15.80 10.00
N ARG A 184 4.78 15.89 11.33
CA ARG A 184 5.82 16.72 11.94
C ARG A 184 7.19 16.07 11.73
N PRO A 185 8.25 16.85 11.48
CA PRO A 185 9.61 16.32 11.44
C PRO A 185 10.00 15.76 12.80
N ARG A 186 10.71 14.63 12.83
CA ARG A 186 11.31 14.09 14.06
C ARG A 186 12.65 14.76 14.28
N GLU A 187 12.84 15.43 15.42
CA GLU A 187 14.05 16.22 15.73
C GLU A 187 14.78 15.68 16.96
N ARG A 188 16.09 15.94 17.06
CA ARG A 188 16.96 15.41 18.13
C ARG A 188 16.79 16.12 19.47
N ASP A 189 16.29 17.34 19.42
CA ASP A 189 16.10 18.23 20.56
C ASP A 189 14.68 18.15 21.14
N ILE A 190 13.79 17.40 20.49
CA ILE A 190 12.47 17.06 21.02
C ILE A 190 12.58 15.74 21.77
N ASP A 191 12.34 15.78 23.08
CA ASP A 191 12.30 14.57 23.90
C ASP A 191 11.07 13.69 23.57
N GLU A 192 11.15 12.41 23.97
CA GLU A 192 10.08 11.42 23.78
C GLU A 192 8.73 11.91 24.30
N GLN A 193 8.70 12.51 25.49
CA GLN A 193 7.48 12.98 26.12
C GLN A 193 6.79 14.05 25.28
N THR A 194 7.54 15.06 24.84
CA THR A 194 7.02 16.15 23.98
C THR A 194 6.52 15.62 22.64
N TRP A 195 7.17 14.59 22.10
CA TRP A 195 6.72 13.92 20.88
C TRP A 195 5.35 13.26 21.06
N PHE A 196 5.21 12.45 22.11
CA PHE A 196 3.97 11.74 22.41
C PHE A 196 2.87 12.63 22.99
N ASP A 197 3.19 13.84 23.47
CA ASP A 197 2.24 14.87 23.91
C ASP A 197 1.61 15.68 22.77
N SER A 198 1.91 15.33 21.52
CA SER A 198 1.23 15.92 20.36
C SER A 198 -0.28 15.67 20.40
N THR A 199 -1.06 16.70 20.07
CA THR A 199 -2.52 16.68 20.16
C THR A 199 -3.20 16.14 18.89
N SER A 200 -2.52 16.18 17.74
CA SER A 200 -2.95 15.53 16.49
C SER A 200 -1.89 14.54 16.02
N TRP A 201 -2.30 13.30 15.69
CA TRP A 201 -1.39 12.26 15.22
C TRP A 201 -2.09 11.17 14.40
N LEU A 202 -1.29 10.38 13.69
CA LEU A 202 -1.66 9.15 12.99
C LEU A 202 -1.06 7.95 13.73
N GLY A 203 -1.74 6.80 13.66
CA GLY A 203 -1.34 5.54 14.30
C GLY A 203 -1.19 5.63 15.82
N GLY A 204 -0.48 4.68 16.43
CA GLY A 204 -0.31 4.58 17.88
C GLY A 204 -1.58 4.18 18.61
N LEU A 205 -1.79 4.75 19.80
CA LEU A 205 -2.98 4.55 20.61
C LEU A 205 -3.82 5.85 20.67
N PRO A 206 -5.15 5.78 20.81
CA PRO A 206 -5.99 6.93 21.05
C PRO A 206 -5.90 7.40 22.51
N ARG A 207 -6.34 8.64 22.78
CA ARG A 207 -6.54 9.17 24.14
C ARG A 207 -8.05 9.35 24.39
N LEU A 208 -8.78 8.27 24.64
CA LEU A 208 -10.26 8.26 24.73
C LEU A 208 -10.82 8.73 26.08
N GLY A 209 -9.97 8.89 27.10
CA GLY A 209 -10.43 9.18 28.47
C GLY A 209 -11.33 8.06 28.99
N ALA A 210 -12.57 8.40 29.36
CA ALA A 210 -13.56 7.42 29.87
C ALA A 210 -14.45 6.80 28.77
N LEU A 211 -14.23 7.15 27.50
CA LEU A 211 -15.03 6.63 26.39
C LEU A 211 -14.62 5.21 26.02
N SER A 212 -15.60 4.39 25.63
CA SER A 212 -15.34 3.01 25.23
C SER A 212 -14.65 2.93 23.87
N TRP A 213 -13.74 1.97 23.74
CA TRP A 213 -13.13 1.60 22.47
C TRP A 213 -14.21 1.07 21.49
N PRO A 214 -14.30 1.57 20.24
CA PRO A 214 -15.27 1.10 19.25
C PRO A 214 -15.11 -0.37 18.89
N ARG A 215 -16.23 -1.07 18.70
CA ARG A 215 -16.27 -2.50 18.42
C ARG A 215 -17.30 -2.82 17.34
N ASP A 216 -17.04 -3.86 16.57
CA ASP A 216 -17.98 -4.46 15.63
C ASP A 216 -18.13 -5.98 15.84
N GLU A 217 -18.71 -6.68 14.87
CA GLU A 217 -18.92 -8.13 14.94
C GLU A 217 -17.61 -8.95 14.91
N HIS A 218 -16.49 -8.33 14.54
CA HIS A 218 -15.16 -8.94 14.46
C HIS A 218 -14.25 -8.58 15.65
N GLY A 219 -14.67 -7.65 16.52
CA GLY A 219 -13.94 -7.32 17.74
C GLY A 219 -13.71 -5.81 17.88
N ALA A 220 -12.61 -5.44 18.54
CA ALA A 220 -12.21 -4.05 18.66
C ALA A 220 -11.69 -3.49 17.33
N LEU A 221 -12.04 -2.24 17.02
CA LEU A 221 -11.62 -1.61 15.76
C LEU A 221 -10.18 -1.08 15.84
N PRO A 222 -9.35 -1.24 14.78
CA PRO A 222 -8.02 -0.63 14.72
C PRO A 222 -8.08 0.90 14.73
N PHE A 223 -7.28 1.53 15.58
CA PHE A 223 -7.16 2.99 15.62
C PHE A 223 -6.30 3.52 14.46
N ALA A 224 -6.74 4.61 13.83
CA ALA A 224 -6.04 5.21 12.69
C ALA A 224 -5.46 6.60 12.99
N ALA A 225 -6.23 7.48 13.61
CA ALA A 225 -5.82 8.87 13.81
C ALA A 225 -6.64 9.53 14.92
N GLN A 226 -6.04 10.50 15.61
CA GLN A 226 -6.75 11.42 16.47
C GLN A 226 -6.34 12.84 16.11
N ILE A 227 -7.32 13.69 15.81
CA ILE A 227 -7.10 15.05 15.30
C ILE A 227 -7.71 16.06 16.26
N ASP A 228 -6.88 16.96 16.78
CA ASP A 228 -7.32 18.01 17.68
C ASP A 228 -8.07 19.11 16.92
N LEU A 229 -9.26 19.40 17.42
CA LEU A 229 -10.19 20.33 16.78
C LEU A 229 -9.81 21.80 17.04
N ALA A 230 -9.05 22.10 18.10
CA ALA A 230 -8.54 23.45 18.32
C ALA A 230 -7.38 23.78 17.36
N GLU A 231 -6.49 22.82 17.08
CA GLU A 231 -5.47 22.97 16.01
C GLU A 231 -6.12 23.19 14.64
N LEU A 232 -7.16 22.41 14.31
CA LEU A 232 -7.91 22.60 13.07
C LEU A 232 -8.62 23.95 13.01
N ALA A 233 -9.30 24.38 14.09
CA ALA A 233 -9.98 25.67 14.13
C ALA A 233 -9.00 26.84 14.07
N ALA A 234 -7.78 26.68 14.58
CA ALA A 234 -6.73 27.69 14.46
C ALA A 234 -6.20 27.80 13.02
N ALA A 235 -6.05 26.66 12.33
CA ALA A 235 -5.60 26.62 10.94
C ALA A 235 -6.69 27.09 9.96
N CYS A 236 -7.94 26.64 10.17
CA CYS A 236 -9.10 26.83 9.29
C CYS A 236 -10.31 27.30 10.13
N PRO A 237 -10.40 28.59 10.50
CA PRO A 237 -11.46 29.12 11.36
C PRO A 237 -12.87 29.02 10.77
N GLU A 238 -12.99 28.87 9.46
CA GLU A 238 -14.25 28.65 8.75
C GLU A 238 -14.76 27.21 8.81
N SER A 239 -13.98 26.28 9.39
CA SER A 239 -14.36 24.88 9.55
C SER A 239 -15.69 24.75 10.30
N PRO A 240 -16.62 23.89 9.83
CA PRO A 240 -17.88 23.62 10.51
C PRO A 240 -17.72 22.70 11.72
N LEU A 241 -16.50 22.20 12.00
CA LEU A 241 -16.22 21.34 13.14
C LEU A 241 -16.28 22.13 14.46
N PRO A 242 -16.51 21.46 15.61
CA PRO A 242 -16.31 22.06 16.92
C PRO A 242 -14.90 22.68 17.03
N CYS A 243 -14.72 23.71 17.87
CA CYS A 243 -13.42 24.38 18.03
C CYS A 243 -12.57 23.83 19.18
N SER A 244 -12.98 22.72 19.79
CA SER A 244 -12.34 22.15 20.98
C SER A 244 -12.60 20.65 21.07
N GLY A 245 -11.66 19.91 21.66
CA GLY A 245 -11.73 18.45 21.74
C GLY A 245 -10.97 17.82 20.59
N ALA A 246 -11.17 16.53 20.36
CA ALA A 246 -10.55 15.81 19.25
C ALA A 246 -11.54 14.86 18.59
N LEU A 247 -11.27 14.48 17.35
CA LEU A 247 -11.95 13.36 16.69
C LEU A 247 -10.98 12.18 16.58
N ALA A 248 -11.36 11.03 17.13
CA ALA A 248 -10.62 9.78 17.03
C ALA A 248 -11.28 8.87 15.97
N PHE A 249 -10.48 8.38 15.03
CA PHE A 249 -10.90 7.63 13.85
C PHE A 249 -10.44 6.18 13.93
N PHE A 250 -11.35 5.25 13.63
CA PHE A 250 -11.11 3.81 13.70
C PHE A 250 -11.49 3.14 12.37
N LEU A 251 -10.70 2.15 11.95
CA LEU A 251 -10.88 1.36 10.72
C LEU A 251 -11.82 0.16 10.95
N GLY A 252 -11.98 -0.70 9.95
CA GLY A 252 -12.92 -1.84 9.98
C GLY A 252 -14.27 -1.42 9.41
N THR A 253 -15.33 -1.57 10.19
CA THR A 253 -16.66 -1.02 9.84
C THR A 253 -16.72 0.51 9.88
N GLY A 254 -15.70 1.15 10.48
CA GLY A 254 -15.57 2.61 10.55
C GLY A 254 -16.27 3.21 11.76
N ALA A 255 -15.53 3.94 12.58
CA ALA A 255 -16.10 4.70 13.69
C ALA A 255 -15.36 6.02 13.90
N VAL A 256 -16.11 7.04 14.33
CA VAL A 256 -15.57 8.34 14.75
C VAL A 256 -16.09 8.66 16.15
N ILE A 257 -15.17 8.89 17.09
CA ILE A 257 -15.47 9.31 18.45
C ILE A 257 -15.06 10.76 18.64
N GLU A 258 -15.97 11.59 19.15
CA GLU A 258 -15.61 12.89 19.72
C GLU A 258 -15.06 12.71 21.13
N VAL A 259 -13.81 13.11 21.30
CA VAL A 259 -13.11 13.12 22.58
C VAL A 259 -13.20 14.53 23.17
N PRO A 260 -13.81 14.71 24.36
CA PRO A 260 -13.87 16.00 25.02
C PRO A 260 -12.48 16.57 25.29
N SER A 261 -12.34 17.90 25.30
CA SER A 261 -11.08 18.54 25.70
C SER A 261 -10.68 18.10 27.11
N GLY A 262 -9.42 17.76 27.29
CA GLY A 262 -8.88 17.32 28.56
C GLY A 262 -7.49 16.75 28.39
N ASP A 263 -6.77 16.64 29.49
CA ASP A 263 -5.51 15.91 29.56
C ASP A 263 -5.84 14.43 29.76
N HIS A 264 -5.94 13.70 28.65
CA HIS A 264 -6.24 12.27 28.64
C HIS A 264 -4.96 11.49 28.35
N VAL A 265 -4.75 10.41 29.10
CA VAL A 265 -3.67 9.45 28.81
C VAL A 265 -4.06 8.53 27.66
N PHE A 266 -3.08 7.83 27.07
CA PHE A 266 -3.36 6.78 26.09
C PHE A 266 -4.24 5.69 26.68
N THR A 267 -5.24 5.28 25.90
CA THR A 267 -6.17 4.21 26.28
C THR A 267 -5.52 2.86 26.05
N GLU A 268 -5.53 1.98 27.07
CA GLU A 268 -5.03 0.61 26.92
C GLU A 268 -5.82 -0.12 25.82
N PRO A 269 -5.13 -0.80 24.88
CA PRO A 269 -5.79 -1.51 23.80
C PRO A 269 -6.58 -2.72 24.36
N PRO A 270 -7.77 -3.01 23.81
CA PRO A 270 -8.49 -4.23 24.18
C PRO A 270 -7.72 -5.50 23.82
N ALA A 271 -7.87 -6.55 24.63
CA ALA A 271 -7.20 -7.84 24.41
C ALA A 271 -7.60 -8.54 23.09
N ASP A 272 -8.75 -8.19 22.53
CA ASP A 272 -9.28 -8.70 21.26
C ASP A 272 -9.06 -7.73 20.09
N LEU A 273 -8.16 -6.75 20.23
CA LEU A 273 -7.76 -5.88 19.11
C LEU A 273 -7.00 -6.72 18.06
N PRO A 274 -7.47 -6.79 16.81
CA PRO A 274 -6.73 -7.46 15.76
C PRO A 274 -5.43 -6.70 15.45
N PRO A 275 -4.42 -7.38 14.90
CA PRO A 275 -3.18 -6.74 14.48
C PRO A 275 -3.46 -5.63 13.45
N ALA A 276 -2.79 -4.50 13.62
CA ALA A 276 -2.92 -3.36 12.73
C ALA A 276 -2.15 -3.55 11.42
N PHE A 277 -1.00 -4.24 11.44
CA PHE A 277 -0.20 -4.54 10.25
C PHE A 277 0.79 -5.69 10.49
N ASP A 278 1.29 -6.28 9.41
CA ASP A 278 2.54 -7.06 9.41
C ASP A 278 3.71 -6.15 9.00
N GLU A 279 4.80 -6.14 9.75
CA GLU A 279 5.96 -5.30 9.49
C GLU A 279 6.54 -5.51 8.08
N GLY A 280 6.71 -4.42 7.32
CA GLY A 280 7.12 -4.48 5.91
C GLY A 280 6.14 -5.22 4.98
N GLY A 281 4.96 -5.60 5.47
CA GLY A 281 3.95 -6.38 4.77
C GLY A 281 2.68 -5.59 4.50
N TYR A 282 1.53 -6.17 4.86
CA TYR A 282 0.21 -5.62 4.62
C TYR A 282 -0.44 -5.13 5.92
N PRO A 283 -1.23 -4.05 5.86
CA PRO A 283 -2.05 -3.63 6.98
C PRO A 283 -3.24 -4.59 7.16
N LEU A 284 -3.73 -4.67 8.40
CA LEU A 284 -4.89 -5.44 8.82
C LEU A 284 -4.80 -6.94 8.41
N PRO A 285 -3.73 -7.65 8.78
CA PRO A 285 -3.57 -9.04 8.38
C PRO A 285 -4.68 -9.92 8.99
N GLU A 286 -5.24 -10.82 8.17
CA GLU A 286 -6.28 -11.77 8.60
C GLU A 286 -5.77 -12.79 9.64
N HIS A 287 -4.46 -12.99 9.68
CA HIS A 287 -3.81 -13.98 10.53
C HIS A 287 -2.65 -13.33 11.28
N VAL A 288 -2.58 -13.60 12.58
CA VAL A 288 -1.47 -13.18 13.41
C VAL A 288 -0.22 -13.99 13.04
N SER A 289 0.87 -13.29 12.83
CA SER A 289 2.20 -13.84 12.56
C SER A 289 3.24 -13.19 13.46
N ARG A 290 4.50 -13.63 13.37
CA ARG A 290 5.62 -12.95 14.05
C ARG A 290 5.86 -11.51 13.56
N LEU A 291 5.39 -11.20 12.35
CA LEU A 291 5.47 -9.86 11.77
C LEU A 291 4.34 -8.96 12.27
N SER A 292 3.28 -9.51 12.86
CA SER A 292 2.11 -8.75 13.23
C SER A 292 2.41 -7.79 14.38
N ARG A 293 1.86 -6.59 14.27
CA ARG A 293 1.96 -5.52 15.27
C ARG A 293 0.57 -5.02 15.65
N PRO A 294 0.28 -4.76 16.93
CA PRO A 294 -1.07 -4.46 17.41
C PRO A 294 -1.59 -3.06 17.03
N TYR A 295 -0.70 -2.10 16.79
CA TYR A 295 -1.05 -0.73 16.44
C TYR A 295 -0.07 -0.18 15.39
N PHE A 296 -0.55 0.70 14.51
CA PHE A 296 0.32 1.41 13.56
C PHE A 296 1.35 2.27 14.31
N PRO A 297 2.50 2.62 13.69
CA PRO A 297 3.44 3.54 14.28
C PRO A 297 2.83 4.92 14.57
N PHE A 298 3.13 5.48 15.74
CA PHE A 298 2.66 6.81 16.15
C PHE A 298 3.44 7.91 15.41
N TRP A 299 2.73 8.85 14.78
CA TRP A 299 3.36 10.01 14.15
C TRP A 299 2.51 11.28 14.30
N PRO A 300 3.01 12.32 15.00
CA PRO A 300 2.37 13.63 15.09
C PRO A 300 2.14 14.28 13.72
N VAL A 301 1.03 14.96 13.56
CA VAL A 301 0.72 15.72 12.35
C VAL A 301 0.46 17.19 12.64
N GLU A 302 0.51 18.00 11.58
CA GLU A 302 0.07 19.38 11.57
C GLU A 302 -0.88 19.63 10.39
N PRO A 303 -1.95 20.40 10.61
CA PRO A 303 -2.87 20.78 9.54
C PRO A 303 -2.26 21.87 8.65
N MET A 304 -2.18 21.59 7.35
CA MET A 304 -1.76 22.52 6.31
C MET A 304 -2.95 22.92 5.45
N VAL A 305 -3.38 24.18 5.57
CA VAL A 305 -4.50 24.70 4.76
C VAL A 305 -4.05 24.91 3.32
N ALA A 306 -4.76 24.28 2.39
CA ALA A 306 -4.60 24.54 0.98
C ALA A 306 -5.54 25.69 0.59
N GLU A 307 -5.05 26.94 0.66
CA GLU A 307 -5.84 28.09 0.22
C GLU A 307 -6.07 28.06 -1.28
N ARG A 308 -7.36 28.00 -1.68
CA ARG A 308 -7.76 28.05 -3.09
C ARG A 308 -7.55 29.47 -3.65
N PRO A 309 -6.80 29.66 -4.76
CA PRO A 309 -6.71 30.97 -5.40
C PRO A 309 -8.08 31.39 -5.94
N ALA A 310 -8.52 32.60 -5.61
CA ALA A 310 -9.77 33.14 -6.10
C ALA A 310 -9.79 33.15 -7.64
N GLY A 311 -10.69 32.37 -8.26
CA GLY A 311 -10.94 32.37 -9.71
C GLY A 311 -10.36 31.22 -10.54
N VAL A 312 -9.75 30.18 -9.95
CA VAL A 312 -9.09 29.10 -10.69
C VAL A 312 -10.02 27.97 -11.17
N LEU A 313 -11.26 27.91 -10.67
CA LEU A 313 -12.27 26.94 -11.13
C LEU A 313 -13.51 27.64 -11.67
N ALA A 314 -13.34 28.63 -12.55
CA ALA A 314 -14.34 28.74 -13.61
C ALA A 314 -14.18 27.44 -14.42
N PRO A 315 -15.24 26.62 -14.61
CA PRO A 315 -15.15 25.45 -15.48
C PRO A 315 -14.48 25.92 -16.77
N VAL A 316 -13.51 25.16 -17.27
CA VAL A 316 -12.93 25.42 -18.59
C VAL A 316 -14.06 25.18 -19.59
N GLY A 317 -14.94 26.17 -19.73
CA GLY A 317 -15.94 26.27 -20.76
C GLY A 317 -15.18 26.55 -22.04
N GLY A 318 -14.49 25.54 -22.55
CA GLY A 318 -14.19 25.52 -23.97
C GLY A 318 -15.52 25.56 -24.71
N ASP A 319 -15.57 26.32 -25.81
CA ASP A 319 -16.70 26.53 -26.75
C ASP A 319 -17.25 25.22 -27.40
N LEU A 320 -17.20 24.08 -26.71
CA LEU A 320 -17.82 22.81 -27.09
C LEU A 320 -19.25 22.69 -26.54
N ALA A 321 -19.93 23.83 -26.38
CA ALA A 321 -21.37 23.89 -26.20
C ALA A 321 -22.06 23.53 -27.52
N ASP A 322 -21.98 22.26 -27.93
CA ASP A 322 -23.03 21.67 -28.75
C ASP A 322 -24.23 21.50 -27.82
N GLU A 323 -25.24 22.33 -28.08
CA GLU A 323 -26.53 22.43 -27.39
C GLU A 323 -27.24 21.06 -27.41
N ASP A 324 -27.47 20.46 -26.22
CA ASP A 324 -28.63 19.57 -25.88
C ASP A 324 -28.35 18.49 -24.81
N TYR A 325 -27.15 18.39 -24.21
CA TYR A 325 -26.91 17.49 -23.07
C TYR A 325 -26.45 18.24 -21.81
N GLU A 326 -27.41 18.76 -21.05
CA GLU A 326 -27.22 19.19 -19.65
C GLU A 326 -26.96 17.95 -18.77
N HIS A 327 -25.69 17.56 -18.59
CA HIS A 327 -25.31 16.56 -17.58
C HIS A 327 -24.67 17.25 -16.37
N PRO A 328 -25.45 17.64 -15.33
CA PRO A 328 -24.90 18.26 -14.11
C PRO A 328 -23.81 17.41 -13.43
N VAL A 329 -23.87 16.09 -13.62
CA VAL A 329 -22.87 15.12 -13.14
C VAL A 329 -21.49 15.33 -13.77
N ALA A 330 -21.41 15.76 -15.02
CA ALA A 330 -20.13 15.95 -15.72
C ALA A 330 -19.39 17.22 -15.24
N GLU A 331 -20.14 18.25 -14.85
CA GLU A 331 -19.58 19.49 -14.32
C GLU A 331 -19.03 19.29 -12.90
N GLU A 332 -19.75 18.58 -12.04
CA GLU A 332 -19.32 18.20 -10.69
C GLU A 332 -18.05 17.33 -10.74
N LEU A 333 -18.03 16.33 -11.62
CA LEU A 333 -16.84 15.50 -11.89
C LEU A 333 -15.61 16.29 -12.33
N ALA A 334 -15.80 17.26 -13.22
CA ALA A 334 -14.71 18.13 -13.68
C ALA A 334 -14.22 19.05 -12.54
N GLY A 335 -15.12 19.48 -11.67
CA GLY A 335 -14.80 20.22 -10.44
C GLY A 335 -13.93 19.41 -9.49
N ASP A 336 -14.36 18.20 -9.13
CA ASP A 336 -13.64 17.31 -8.21
C ASP A 336 -12.25 16.93 -8.75
N ALA A 337 -12.18 16.52 -10.03
CA ALA A 337 -10.92 16.20 -10.67
C ALA A 337 -9.98 17.43 -10.74
N GLY A 338 -10.54 18.61 -11.00
CA GLY A 338 -9.81 19.87 -11.00
C GLY A 338 -9.27 20.23 -9.61
N GLU A 339 -10.05 20.00 -8.56
CA GLU A 339 -9.64 20.22 -7.17
C GLU A 339 -8.51 19.27 -6.76
N THR A 340 -8.66 17.98 -7.01
CA THR A 340 -7.64 16.97 -6.71
C THR A 340 -6.33 17.26 -7.46
N ALA A 341 -6.42 17.62 -8.75
CA ALA A 341 -5.24 18.00 -9.53
C ALA A 341 -4.58 19.28 -9.01
N TRP A 342 -5.37 20.28 -8.62
CA TRP A 342 -4.87 21.51 -8.02
C TRP A 342 -4.18 21.25 -6.67
N LEU A 343 -4.80 20.45 -5.80
CA LEU A 343 -4.24 20.12 -4.48
C LEU A 343 -2.91 19.37 -4.65
N THR A 344 -2.86 18.40 -5.56
CA THR A 344 -1.63 17.66 -5.89
C THR A 344 -0.54 18.58 -6.42
N ALA A 345 -0.88 19.57 -7.24
CA ALA A 345 0.08 20.56 -7.74
C ALA A 345 0.59 21.51 -6.66
N ARG A 346 -0.23 21.79 -5.63
CA ARG A 346 0.11 22.70 -4.53
C ARG A 346 0.92 22.01 -3.43
N VAL A 347 0.54 20.77 -3.11
CA VAL A 347 1.11 19.93 -2.07
C VAL A 347 1.53 18.62 -2.72
N ALA A 348 2.75 18.64 -3.28
CA ALA A 348 3.29 17.53 -4.05
C ALA A 348 3.25 16.23 -3.24
N THR A 349 2.53 15.24 -3.74
CA THR A 349 2.49 13.89 -3.17
C THR A 349 3.79 13.18 -3.47
N ARG A 350 4.12 12.18 -2.65
CA ARG A 350 5.27 11.31 -2.94
C ARG A 350 4.90 10.31 -4.02
N GLU A 351 5.80 10.09 -4.97
CA GLU A 351 5.59 9.08 -6.01
C GLU A 351 6.00 7.67 -5.57
N SER A 352 6.82 7.57 -4.51
CA SER A 352 7.41 6.31 -4.06
C SER A 352 7.61 6.25 -2.54
N ALA A 353 7.68 5.00 -2.06
CA ALA A 353 8.09 4.70 -0.70
C ALA A 353 9.56 5.09 -0.46
N TYR A 354 9.86 5.41 0.79
CA TYR A 354 11.18 5.58 1.34
C TYR A 354 11.95 4.27 1.19
N THR A 355 13.15 4.36 0.63
CA THR A 355 14.08 3.24 0.51
C THR A 355 15.49 3.73 0.84
N VAL A 356 16.27 2.91 1.52
CA VAL A 356 17.70 3.14 1.71
C VAL A 356 18.42 2.96 0.38
N ARG A 357 19.32 3.89 0.07
CA ARG A 357 20.09 3.82 -1.17
C ARG A 357 21.20 2.80 -1.04
N GLU A 358 21.42 2.03 -2.10
CA GLU A 358 22.59 1.16 -2.20
C GLU A 358 23.83 1.92 -2.71
N PRO A 359 25.04 1.52 -2.29
CA PRO A 359 25.34 0.45 -1.34
C PRO A 359 24.99 0.85 0.11
N VAL A 360 24.47 -0.11 0.89
CA VAL A 360 24.12 0.11 2.29
C VAL A 360 25.39 0.34 3.10
N GLN A 361 25.46 1.47 3.80
CA GLN A 361 26.61 1.81 4.65
C GLN A 361 26.48 1.29 6.08
N ARG A 362 25.25 1.04 6.53
CA ARG A 362 24.93 0.61 7.88
C ARG A 362 23.64 -0.22 7.87
N LEU A 363 23.70 -1.37 8.53
CA LEU A 363 22.57 -2.24 8.82
C LEU A 363 22.50 -2.47 10.33
N TRP A 364 21.31 -2.76 10.85
CA TRP A 364 21.06 -2.99 12.28
C TRP A 364 20.52 -4.39 12.49
N TRP A 365 20.73 -4.93 13.69
CA TRP A 365 20.24 -6.26 14.06
C TRP A 365 18.73 -6.40 13.94
N HIS A 366 17.98 -5.31 14.10
CA HIS A 366 16.54 -5.24 13.83
C HIS A 366 16.19 -5.78 12.45
N GLY A 367 16.89 -5.34 11.38
CA GLY A 367 16.64 -5.84 10.03
C GLY A 367 16.94 -7.34 9.88
N VAL A 368 17.89 -7.87 10.65
CA VAL A 368 18.22 -9.30 10.66
C VAL A 368 17.18 -10.12 11.42
N MET A 369 16.67 -9.60 12.54
CA MET A 369 15.56 -10.20 13.28
C MET A 369 14.29 -10.22 12.43
N TYR A 370 14.01 -9.10 11.75
CA TYR A 370 12.94 -9.00 10.75
C TYR A 370 13.08 -10.07 9.66
N LEU A 371 14.29 -10.24 9.10
CA LEU A 371 14.56 -11.32 8.13
C LEU A 371 14.23 -12.70 8.71
N ALA A 372 14.63 -12.98 9.96
CA ALA A 372 14.30 -14.25 10.59
C ALA A 372 12.78 -14.45 10.70
N ASP A 373 12.03 -13.44 11.13
CA ASP A 373 10.58 -13.49 11.20
C ASP A 373 9.92 -13.68 9.82
N CYS A 374 10.46 -13.06 8.77
CA CYS A 374 10.04 -13.32 7.39
C CYS A 374 10.26 -14.78 6.97
N LEU A 375 11.36 -15.42 7.39
CA LEU A 375 11.61 -16.83 7.09
C LEU A 375 10.64 -17.74 7.83
N HIS A 376 10.31 -17.45 9.09
CA HIS A 376 9.26 -18.15 9.83
C HIS A 376 7.89 -17.99 9.16
N ALA A 377 7.51 -16.77 8.78
CA ALA A 377 6.26 -16.53 8.04
C ALA A 377 6.23 -17.28 6.70
N ALA A 378 7.37 -17.36 5.99
CA ALA A 378 7.50 -18.18 4.78
C ALA A 378 7.29 -19.67 5.05
N MET A 379 7.81 -20.18 6.17
CA MET A 379 7.64 -21.57 6.60
C MET A 379 6.18 -21.90 6.93
N ASP A 380 5.48 -21.00 7.62
CA ASP A 380 4.06 -21.16 7.95
C ASP A 380 3.22 -21.19 6.67
N GLY A 381 3.51 -20.29 5.72
CA GLY A 381 2.90 -20.26 4.39
C GLY A 381 3.22 -21.49 3.53
N ALA A 382 4.34 -22.17 3.76
CA ALA A 382 4.77 -23.33 2.97
C ALA A 382 3.80 -24.52 3.10
N ALA A 383 3.09 -24.66 4.23
CA ALA A 383 2.09 -25.71 4.40
C ALA A 383 0.93 -25.56 3.40
N ARG A 384 0.49 -24.32 3.15
CA ARG A 384 -0.57 -24.02 2.16
C ARG A 384 -0.10 -24.32 0.74
N GLU A 385 1.11 -23.90 0.37
CA GLU A 385 1.67 -24.19 -0.96
C GLU A 385 1.83 -25.70 -1.20
N MET A 386 2.25 -26.45 -0.17
CA MET A 386 2.33 -27.91 -0.20
C MET A 386 0.95 -28.55 -0.40
N ALA A 387 -0.08 -28.08 0.31
CA ALA A 387 -1.45 -28.57 0.17
C ALA A 387 -2.00 -28.30 -1.24
N MET A 388 -1.76 -27.10 -1.78
CA MET A 388 -2.16 -26.73 -3.14
C MET A 388 -1.48 -27.61 -4.20
N GLU A 389 -0.19 -27.91 -4.04
CA GLU A 389 0.52 -28.77 -5.00
C GLU A 389 0.07 -30.23 -4.90
N GLN A 390 -0.22 -30.71 -3.69
CA GLN A 390 -0.81 -32.04 -3.49
C GLN A 390 -2.20 -32.15 -4.15
N GLU A 391 -3.03 -31.12 -4.04
CA GLU A 391 -4.33 -31.05 -4.72
C GLU A 391 -4.18 -31.05 -6.24
N ARG A 392 -3.24 -30.26 -6.79
CA ARG A 392 -2.93 -30.25 -8.22
C ARG A 392 -2.51 -31.63 -8.73
N LEU A 393 -1.66 -32.33 -7.97
CA LEU A 393 -1.24 -33.69 -8.28
C LEU A 393 -2.45 -34.63 -8.34
N THR A 394 -3.29 -34.63 -7.30
CA THR A 394 -4.52 -35.45 -7.26
C THR A 394 -5.48 -35.12 -8.41
N HIS A 395 -5.65 -33.84 -8.75
CA HIS A 395 -6.47 -33.43 -9.88
C HIS A 395 -5.88 -33.88 -11.23
N ALA A 396 -4.56 -33.83 -11.39
CA ALA A 396 -3.87 -34.30 -12.59
C ALA A 396 -4.02 -35.82 -12.78
N GLU A 397 -3.89 -36.60 -11.70
CA GLU A 397 -4.13 -38.04 -11.68
C GLU A 397 -5.57 -38.36 -12.11
N ALA A 398 -6.55 -37.70 -11.49
CA ALA A 398 -7.97 -37.90 -11.79
C ALA A 398 -8.32 -37.51 -13.25
N ARG A 399 -7.76 -36.41 -13.76
CA ARG A 399 -7.94 -35.98 -15.15
C ARG A 399 -7.35 -37.01 -16.12
N LEU A 400 -6.14 -37.51 -15.87
CA LEU A 400 -5.51 -38.53 -16.71
C LEU A 400 -6.33 -39.82 -16.72
N ALA A 401 -6.75 -40.30 -15.54
CA ALA A 401 -7.58 -41.49 -15.41
C ALA A 401 -8.92 -41.36 -16.16
N THR A 402 -9.57 -40.20 -16.06
CA THR A 402 -10.83 -39.90 -16.78
C THR A 402 -10.64 -39.93 -18.29
N LEU A 403 -9.56 -39.32 -18.80
CA LEU A 403 -9.26 -39.33 -20.24
C LEU A 403 -8.89 -40.73 -20.74
N GLN A 404 -8.16 -41.53 -19.95
CA GLN A 404 -7.84 -42.91 -20.29
C GLN A 404 -9.07 -43.82 -20.34
N ALA A 405 -10.06 -43.57 -19.48
CA ALA A 405 -11.33 -44.28 -19.48
C ALA A 405 -12.26 -43.87 -20.63
N THR A 406 -12.01 -42.72 -21.27
CA THR A 406 -12.84 -42.18 -22.36
C THR A 406 -12.34 -42.70 -23.72
N PRO A 407 -13.07 -43.60 -24.41
CA PRO A 407 -12.58 -44.23 -25.66
C PRO A 407 -12.34 -43.24 -26.81
N THR A 408 -13.00 -42.08 -26.75
CA THR A 408 -12.94 -41.03 -27.78
C THR A 408 -11.96 -39.90 -27.43
N ALA A 409 -11.21 -40.00 -26.32
CA ALA A 409 -10.26 -38.96 -25.93
C ALA A 409 -9.19 -38.76 -27.03
N ALA A 410 -8.92 -37.49 -27.38
CA ALA A 410 -7.90 -37.20 -28.36
C ALA A 410 -6.51 -37.50 -27.78
N ARG A 411 -5.59 -37.99 -28.63
CA ARG A 411 -4.21 -38.29 -28.21
C ARG A 411 -3.52 -37.06 -27.61
N GLY A 412 -3.78 -35.86 -28.17
CA GLY A 412 -3.23 -34.62 -27.65
C GLY A 412 -3.65 -34.34 -26.20
N ASP A 413 -4.92 -34.58 -25.86
CA ASP A 413 -5.43 -34.36 -24.50
C ASP A 413 -4.79 -35.32 -23.49
N LEU A 414 -4.55 -36.58 -23.89
CA LEU A 414 -3.84 -37.57 -23.07
C LEU A 414 -2.37 -37.19 -22.87
N ASP A 415 -1.69 -36.71 -23.91
CA ASP A 415 -0.29 -36.29 -23.82
C ASP A 415 -0.14 -35.04 -22.96
N GLU A 416 -1.08 -34.08 -23.05
CA GLU A 416 -1.15 -32.91 -22.16
C GLU A 416 -1.39 -33.32 -20.69
N ALA A 417 -2.35 -34.22 -20.44
CA ALA A 417 -2.65 -34.69 -19.09
C ALA A 417 -1.47 -35.44 -18.44
N ARG A 418 -0.75 -36.26 -19.21
CA ARG A 418 0.49 -36.91 -18.75
C ARG A 418 1.58 -35.90 -18.44
N ALA A 419 1.75 -34.88 -19.28
CA ALA A 419 2.74 -33.84 -19.04
C ALA A 419 2.42 -33.04 -17.77
N ALA A 420 1.14 -32.73 -17.52
CA ALA A 420 0.70 -32.05 -16.31
C ALA A 420 0.91 -32.91 -15.05
N LEU A 421 0.62 -34.21 -15.12
CA LEU A 421 0.91 -35.15 -14.02
C LEU A 421 2.40 -35.22 -13.72
N ALA A 422 3.22 -35.46 -14.75
CA ALA A 422 4.67 -35.56 -14.60
C ALA A 422 5.30 -34.26 -14.06
N ALA A 423 4.74 -33.10 -14.42
CA ALA A 423 5.15 -31.82 -13.84
C ALA A 423 4.83 -31.77 -12.33
N SER A 424 3.59 -32.09 -11.94
CA SER A 424 3.18 -32.06 -10.52
C SER A 424 3.96 -33.08 -9.66
N GLU A 425 4.24 -34.27 -10.22
CA GLU A 425 5.08 -35.31 -9.58
C GLU A 425 6.52 -34.84 -9.33
N ALA A 426 7.05 -33.96 -10.17
CA ALA A 426 8.39 -33.38 -10.02
C ALA A 426 8.41 -32.17 -9.08
N GLU A 427 7.34 -31.37 -9.07
CA GLU A 427 7.22 -30.14 -8.27
C GLU A 427 7.09 -30.43 -6.78
N LEU A 428 6.33 -31.46 -6.38
CA LEU A 428 6.09 -31.75 -4.96
C LEU A 428 7.38 -32.11 -4.18
N PRO A 429 8.27 -33.01 -4.67
CA PRO A 429 9.54 -33.28 -4.02
C PRO A 429 10.50 -32.07 -4.03
N ALA A 430 10.46 -31.24 -5.07
CA ALA A 430 11.24 -30.01 -5.12
C ALA A 430 10.81 -29.05 -4.02
N LEU A 431 9.49 -28.82 -3.88
CA LEU A 431 8.93 -27.98 -2.82
C LEU A 431 9.25 -28.52 -1.41
N GLN A 432 9.24 -29.84 -1.22
CA GLN A 432 9.68 -30.48 0.02
C GLN A 432 11.16 -30.21 0.32
N ALA A 433 12.01 -30.24 -0.70
CA ALA A 433 13.43 -29.95 -0.56
C ALA A 433 13.68 -28.46 -0.21
N GLU A 434 12.95 -27.53 -0.85
CA GLU A 434 12.99 -26.10 -0.49
C GLU A 434 12.57 -25.90 0.96
N ARG A 435 11.45 -26.49 1.39
CA ARG A 435 10.98 -26.41 2.78
C ARG A 435 12.02 -26.95 3.78
N ALA A 436 12.66 -28.07 3.46
CA ALA A 436 13.72 -28.63 4.30
C ALA A 436 14.96 -27.71 4.34
N SER A 437 15.27 -26.99 3.27
CA SER A 437 16.36 -26.00 3.27
C SER A 437 16.00 -24.78 4.12
N LEU A 438 14.81 -24.24 3.93
CA LEU A 438 14.28 -23.12 4.71
C LEU A 438 14.30 -23.42 6.22
N ALA A 439 13.90 -24.63 6.63
CA ALA A 439 13.93 -25.03 8.05
C ALA A 439 15.35 -25.01 8.64
N ARG A 440 16.37 -25.39 7.86
CA ARG A 440 17.77 -25.30 8.31
C ARG A 440 18.25 -23.85 8.40
N MET A 441 17.85 -23.02 7.44
CA MET A 441 18.17 -21.59 7.44
C MET A 441 17.56 -20.88 8.64
N ILE A 442 16.29 -21.15 8.95
CA ILE A 442 15.60 -20.65 10.14
C ILE A 442 16.38 -21.00 11.41
N ALA A 443 16.73 -22.29 11.60
CA ALA A 443 17.48 -22.71 12.78
C ALA A 443 18.86 -22.04 12.89
N ALA A 444 19.52 -21.79 11.76
CA ALA A 444 20.79 -21.06 11.73
C ALA A 444 20.60 -19.57 12.06
N MET A 445 19.57 -18.93 11.50
CA MET A 445 19.24 -17.52 11.74
C MET A 445 18.82 -17.28 13.19
N ASP A 446 17.98 -18.12 13.77
CA ASP A 446 17.57 -18.04 15.18
C ASP A 446 18.80 -18.08 16.11
N GLY A 447 19.77 -18.97 15.82
CA GLY A 447 21.03 -19.03 16.54
C GLY A 447 21.93 -17.81 16.33
N PHE A 448 21.88 -17.20 15.14
CA PHE A 448 22.68 -16.03 14.78
C PHE A 448 22.19 -14.75 15.47
N ILE A 449 20.87 -14.58 15.62
CA ILE A 449 20.25 -13.41 16.25
C ILE A 449 20.13 -13.52 17.78
N ALA A 450 20.30 -14.72 18.35
CA ALA A 450 20.09 -14.95 19.77
C ALA A 450 20.94 -14.03 20.66
N GLY A 451 20.27 -13.27 21.53
CA GLY A 451 20.91 -12.35 22.49
C GLY A 451 21.52 -11.09 21.89
N ARG A 452 21.23 -10.78 20.62
CA ARG A 452 21.63 -9.53 19.97
C ARG A 452 20.67 -8.40 20.36
N ASP A 453 21.19 -7.19 20.43
CA ASP A 453 20.41 -5.97 20.64
C ASP A 453 19.95 -5.43 19.28
N ALA A 454 18.64 -5.24 19.08
CA ALA A 454 18.05 -4.90 17.78
C ALA A 454 18.62 -3.59 17.19
N TRP A 455 18.93 -2.62 18.05
CA TRP A 455 19.37 -1.29 17.63
C TRP A 455 20.89 -1.15 17.50
N SER A 456 21.63 -2.21 17.79
CA SER A 456 23.06 -2.25 17.55
C SER A 456 23.35 -2.43 16.04
N PRO A 457 24.32 -1.68 15.48
CA PRO A 457 24.72 -1.87 14.08
C PRO A 457 25.48 -3.18 13.90
N LEU A 458 25.35 -3.79 12.72
CA LEU A 458 26.17 -4.93 12.30
C LEU A 458 27.61 -4.48 12.04
N ASP A 459 28.56 -5.35 12.33
CA ASP A 459 29.92 -5.20 11.80
C ASP A 459 29.99 -5.62 10.32
N PRO A 460 31.08 -5.30 9.59
CA PRO A 460 31.19 -5.62 8.16
C PRO A 460 31.13 -7.12 7.86
N ASP A 461 31.72 -7.97 8.71
CA ASP A 461 31.75 -9.42 8.50
C ASP A 461 30.34 -10.00 8.71
N GLU A 462 29.59 -9.48 9.68
CA GLU A 462 28.17 -9.81 9.91
C GLU A 462 27.30 -9.37 8.73
N MET A 463 27.56 -8.20 8.13
CA MET A 463 26.83 -7.71 6.96
C MET A 463 27.07 -8.59 5.73
N ASP A 464 28.32 -9.01 5.48
CA ASP A 464 28.67 -9.94 4.41
C ASP A 464 27.93 -11.28 4.57
N VAL A 465 27.84 -11.80 5.80
CA VAL A 465 27.08 -13.03 6.10
C VAL A 465 25.60 -12.85 5.75
N ILE A 466 24.98 -11.71 6.06
CA ILE A 466 23.57 -11.48 5.73
C ILE A 466 23.34 -11.34 4.23
N GLU A 467 24.26 -10.73 3.50
CA GLU A 467 24.21 -10.70 2.04
C GLU A 467 24.24 -12.12 1.44
N GLU A 468 25.15 -12.97 1.94
CA GLU A 468 25.23 -14.38 1.54
C GLU A 468 23.96 -15.16 1.88
N VAL A 469 23.38 -14.94 3.08
CA VAL A 469 22.12 -15.57 3.49
C VAL A 469 20.97 -15.16 2.57
N LEU A 470 20.81 -13.87 2.27
CA LEU A 470 19.76 -13.40 1.35
C LEU A 470 19.91 -14.04 -0.04
N ALA A 471 21.13 -14.06 -0.58
CA ALA A 471 21.41 -14.68 -1.87
C ALA A 471 21.09 -16.18 -1.85
N GLN A 472 21.47 -16.89 -0.79
CA GLN A 472 21.25 -18.32 -0.65
C GLN A 472 19.77 -18.66 -0.48
N VAL A 473 19.03 -17.90 0.33
CA VAL A 473 17.59 -18.07 0.55
C VAL A 473 16.82 -17.90 -0.76
N HIS A 474 17.11 -16.84 -1.54
CA HIS A 474 16.46 -16.62 -2.84
C HIS A 474 16.90 -17.63 -3.90
N HIS A 475 18.06 -18.27 -3.75
CA HIS A 475 18.49 -19.35 -4.64
C HIS A 475 17.80 -20.67 -4.32
N ASP A 476 17.82 -21.09 -3.06
CA ASP A 476 17.39 -22.43 -2.63
C ASP A 476 15.89 -22.52 -2.32
N CYS A 477 15.24 -21.40 -2.02
CA CYS A 477 13.86 -21.37 -1.51
C CYS A 477 13.00 -20.35 -2.25
N ALA A 478 13.39 -20.00 -3.48
CA ALA A 478 12.81 -18.93 -4.29
C ALA A 478 11.27 -18.94 -4.29
N ARG A 479 10.64 -20.12 -4.37
CA ARG A 479 9.17 -20.22 -4.45
C ARG A 479 8.49 -19.87 -3.13
N LEU A 480 9.08 -20.29 -2.03
CA LEU A 480 8.53 -20.11 -0.68
C LEU A 480 8.71 -18.67 -0.19
N VAL A 481 9.80 -18.02 -0.58
CA VAL A 481 10.23 -16.74 0.03
C VAL A 481 9.90 -15.49 -0.82
N ARG A 482 9.51 -15.68 -2.08
CA ARG A 482 9.31 -14.60 -3.08
C ARG A 482 8.45 -13.40 -2.65
N PHE A 483 7.54 -13.57 -1.68
CA PHE A 483 6.59 -12.54 -1.28
C PHE A 483 6.75 -12.07 0.17
N CYS A 484 7.62 -12.70 0.93
CA CYS A 484 7.77 -12.42 2.36
C CYS A 484 9.20 -12.06 2.74
N VAL A 485 10.21 -12.48 1.97
CA VAL A 485 11.61 -12.19 2.29
C VAL A 485 12.13 -11.00 1.49
N PRO A 486 12.76 -10.02 2.17
CA PRO A 486 13.46 -8.89 1.56
C PRO A 486 14.44 -9.32 0.45
N GLN A 487 14.57 -8.53 -0.60
CA GLN A 487 15.41 -8.87 -1.75
C GLN A 487 16.84 -8.39 -1.59
N THR A 488 17.05 -7.32 -0.82
CA THR A 488 18.32 -6.62 -0.70
C THR A 488 18.63 -6.23 0.75
N LEU A 489 19.89 -5.89 1.03
CA LEU A 489 20.26 -5.24 2.28
C LEU A 489 19.56 -3.88 2.43
N GLY A 490 19.29 -3.19 1.30
CA GLY A 490 18.57 -1.92 1.29
C GLY A 490 17.16 -2.05 1.87
N ASP A 491 16.46 -3.14 1.56
CA ASP A 491 15.14 -3.43 2.10
C ASP A 491 15.20 -3.62 3.64
N LEU A 492 16.19 -4.38 4.15
CA LEU A 492 16.38 -4.59 5.58
C LEU A 492 16.72 -3.30 6.33
N ALA A 493 17.59 -2.47 5.74
CA ALA A 493 17.94 -1.17 6.29
C ALA A 493 16.73 -0.20 6.28
N THR A 494 15.88 -0.31 5.26
CA THR A 494 14.65 0.50 5.14
C THR A 494 13.67 0.19 6.25
N VAL A 495 13.38 -1.09 6.50
CA VAL A 495 12.50 -1.51 7.61
C VAL A 495 13.05 -1.04 8.95
N SER A 496 14.36 -1.22 9.17
CA SER A 496 15.01 -0.76 10.41
C SER A 496 14.87 0.75 10.62
N LEU A 497 15.05 1.58 9.58
CA LEU A 497 14.94 3.03 9.70
C LEU A 497 13.50 3.52 9.94
N ARG A 498 12.51 2.84 9.35
CA ARG A 498 11.09 3.14 9.61
C ARG A 498 10.70 2.80 11.05
N ALA A 499 11.18 1.66 11.56
CA ALA A 499 10.99 1.29 12.97
C ALA A 499 11.71 2.26 13.92
N MET A 500 12.98 2.61 13.65
CA MET A 500 13.75 3.50 14.51
C MET A 500 13.18 4.92 14.59
N VAL A 501 12.68 5.49 13.48
CA VAL A 501 12.18 6.88 13.48
C VAL A 501 10.86 7.04 14.25
N THR A 502 10.12 5.94 14.43
CA THR A 502 8.85 5.89 15.17
C THR A 502 8.93 5.21 16.53
N GLY A 503 10.10 4.67 16.88
CA GLY A 503 10.37 4.01 18.18
C GLY A 503 10.72 4.97 19.32
N ASP A 504 11.16 4.41 20.45
CA ASP A 504 11.70 5.19 21.58
C ASP A 504 12.91 6.05 21.21
N ASP A 505 13.29 6.92 22.14
CA ASP A 505 14.56 7.65 22.09
C ASP A 505 15.78 6.73 21.91
N GLY A 506 15.74 5.48 22.38
CA GLY A 506 16.81 4.50 22.20
C GLY A 506 17.01 4.09 20.74
N ALA A 507 15.94 3.65 20.09
CA ALA A 507 15.89 3.31 18.68
C ALA A 507 16.13 4.55 17.81
N PHE A 508 15.46 5.65 18.14
CA PHE A 508 15.59 6.91 17.40
C PHE A 508 17.03 7.41 17.42
N ALA A 509 17.74 7.33 18.55
CA ALA A 509 19.15 7.74 18.66
C ALA A 509 20.08 7.03 17.65
N GLN A 510 19.68 5.87 17.12
CA GLN A 510 20.48 5.11 16.15
C GLN A 510 20.27 5.54 14.68
N VAL A 511 19.22 6.32 14.38
CA VAL A 511 18.97 6.85 13.02
C VAL A 511 20.18 7.67 12.57
N PRO A 512 20.77 7.47 11.38
CA PRO A 512 21.83 8.34 10.88
C PRO A 512 21.31 9.74 10.53
N ASP A 513 22.08 10.79 10.82
CA ASP A 513 21.65 12.18 10.60
C ASP A 513 21.31 12.49 9.12
N GLU A 514 22.04 11.89 8.18
CA GLU A 514 21.76 12.03 6.73
C GLU A 514 20.39 11.44 6.38
N GLU A 515 20.04 10.29 6.95
CA GLU A 515 18.77 9.63 6.71
C GLU A 515 17.62 10.37 7.38
N LEU A 516 17.82 10.85 8.61
CA LEU A 516 16.85 11.71 9.30
C LEU A 516 16.56 12.99 8.49
N ALA A 517 17.59 13.65 7.98
CA ALA A 517 17.45 14.83 7.14
C ALA A 517 16.69 14.51 5.84
N ARG A 518 16.92 13.34 5.23
CA ARG A 518 16.22 12.89 4.04
C ARG A 518 14.75 12.56 4.30
N ILE A 519 14.44 11.95 5.44
CA ILE A 519 13.07 11.68 5.90
C ILE A 519 12.35 13.02 6.10
N ASN A 520 12.92 13.91 6.92
CA ASN A 520 12.29 15.19 7.27
C ASN A 520 12.11 16.14 6.08
N SER A 521 12.94 16.05 5.03
CA SER A 521 12.83 16.92 3.85
C SER A 521 11.94 16.40 2.74
N GLY A 522 11.70 15.08 2.66
CA GLY A 522 11.03 14.47 1.51
C GLY A 522 9.95 13.44 1.82
N HIS A 523 9.78 13.05 3.08
CA HIS A 523 8.96 11.91 3.48
C HIS A 523 7.96 12.26 4.59
N LEU A 524 7.55 13.53 4.70
CA LEU A 524 6.52 13.97 5.66
C LEU A 524 5.09 13.83 5.14
N LEU A 525 4.92 13.76 3.82
CA LEU A 525 3.62 13.60 3.17
C LEU A 525 3.35 12.14 2.79
N ALA A 526 2.09 11.83 2.45
CA ALA A 526 1.68 10.50 2.02
C ALA A 526 2.09 10.20 0.55
N ILE A 527 1.98 8.92 0.16
CA ILE A 527 2.29 8.43 -1.18
C ILE A 527 1.03 8.51 -2.06
N ARG A 528 1.16 9.15 -3.22
CA ARG A 528 0.14 9.38 -4.26
C ARG A 528 -1.07 10.20 -3.85
N HIS A 529 -1.71 9.87 -2.73
CA HIS A 529 -2.91 10.50 -2.20
C HIS A 529 -2.60 11.07 -0.82
N GLN A 530 -2.94 12.35 -0.58
CA GLN A 530 -2.66 12.98 0.70
C GLN A 530 -3.61 12.47 1.80
N HIS A 531 -3.10 12.45 3.03
CA HIS A 531 -3.97 12.48 4.21
C HIS A 531 -4.62 13.85 4.27
N GLN A 532 -5.94 13.93 4.31
CA GLN A 532 -6.63 15.23 4.29
C GLN A 532 -7.98 15.22 5.00
N LEU A 533 -8.38 16.37 5.53
CA LEU A 533 -9.75 16.68 5.88
C LEU A 533 -10.35 17.57 4.79
N PHE A 534 -11.63 17.39 4.51
CA PHE A 534 -12.38 18.15 3.53
C PHE A 534 -11.85 18.03 2.09
N GLY A 535 -12.52 18.74 1.20
CA GLY A 535 -12.31 18.67 -0.25
C GLY A 535 -13.03 17.52 -0.92
N ALA A 536 -12.78 17.35 -2.21
CA ALA A 536 -13.46 16.35 -3.05
C ALA A 536 -13.05 14.90 -2.75
N GLY A 537 -11.83 14.66 -2.25
CA GLY A 537 -11.26 13.32 -2.11
C GLY A 537 -11.07 12.60 -3.44
N VAL A 538 -10.63 11.34 -3.38
CA VAL A 538 -10.37 10.53 -4.60
C VAL A 538 -11.64 9.91 -5.19
N ALA A 539 -12.55 9.38 -4.36
CA ALA A 539 -13.83 8.84 -4.85
C ALA A 539 -14.79 9.93 -5.35
N GLY A 540 -14.57 11.19 -4.97
CA GLY A 540 -15.35 12.35 -5.40
C GLY A 540 -16.82 12.32 -4.97
N SER A 541 -17.53 13.36 -5.39
CA SER A 541 -18.96 13.55 -5.19
C SER A 541 -19.82 12.53 -5.96
N LEU A 542 -19.24 11.74 -6.87
CA LEU A 542 -19.97 10.69 -7.57
C LEU A 542 -20.46 9.58 -6.64
N VAL A 543 -19.60 9.12 -5.73
CA VAL A 543 -19.91 8.02 -4.82
C VAL A 543 -20.67 8.55 -3.61
N HIS A 544 -20.35 9.78 -3.19
CA HIS A 544 -20.86 10.42 -1.98
C HIS A 544 -21.48 11.80 -2.26
N PRO A 545 -22.51 11.89 -3.13
CA PRO A 545 -23.05 13.18 -3.58
C PRO A 545 -23.61 13.99 -2.42
N GLY A 546 -23.12 15.23 -2.28
CA GLY A 546 -23.55 16.16 -1.24
C GLY A 546 -23.10 15.79 0.18
N GLN A 547 -22.22 14.79 0.35
CA GLN A 547 -21.57 14.52 1.63
C GLN A 547 -20.26 15.31 1.77
N VAL A 548 -19.78 15.43 3.00
CA VAL A 548 -18.52 16.07 3.34
C VAL A 548 -17.49 14.98 3.61
N LEU A 549 -16.32 15.08 2.98
CA LEU A 549 -15.15 14.27 3.33
C LEU A 549 -14.62 14.73 4.68
N LEU A 550 -14.81 13.93 5.72
CA LEU A 550 -14.35 14.24 7.07
C LEU A 550 -12.85 13.96 7.23
N LEU A 551 -12.39 12.81 6.75
CA LEU A 551 -10.98 12.42 6.76
C LEU A 551 -10.70 11.43 5.63
N GLN A 552 -9.56 11.60 4.97
CA GLN A 552 -8.99 10.66 4.01
C GLN A 552 -7.62 10.22 4.50
N LEU A 553 -7.34 8.93 4.42
CA LEU A 553 -6.08 8.30 4.80
C LEU A 553 -5.50 7.58 3.58
N GLY A 554 -4.47 8.18 2.99
CA GLY A 554 -3.75 7.62 1.86
C GLY A 554 -2.75 6.53 2.26
N CYS A 555 -2.06 5.97 1.27
CA CYS A 555 -0.92 5.09 1.54
C CYS A 555 0.24 5.88 2.14
N ASP A 556 0.84 5.34 3.20
CA ASP A 556 1.94 5.96 3.90
C ASP A 556 2.86 4.93 4.53
N ASP A 557 3.98 4.71 3.88
CA ASP A 557 5.00 3.77 4.30
C ASP A 557 5.60 4.11 5.67
N MET A 558 5.88 5.37 6.05
CA MET A 558 6.54 5.57 7.36
C MET A 558 5.65 5.25 8.56
N ILE A 559 4.36 4.96 8.36
CA ILE A 559 3.42 4.46 9.37
C ILE A 559 2.76 3.14 8.95
N GLU A 560 3.41 2.39 8.05
CA GLU A 560 3.02 1.02 7.65
C GLU A 560 1.61 0.93 7.01
N TRP A 561 1.14 2.04 6.44
CA TRP A 561 -0.11 2.11 5.69
C TRP A 561 0.11 1.77 4.22
N ASN A 562 0.16 0.48 3.92
CA ASN A 562 0.26 -0.03 2.55
C ASN A 562 -1.06 -0.66 2.10
N TRP A 563 -2.03 0.16 1.70
CA TRP A 563 -3.40 -0.26 1.36
C TRP A 563 -3.51 -1.02 0.01
N GLY A 564 -2.57 -1.90 -0.33
CA GLY A 564 -2.59 -2.71 -1.54
C GLY A 564 -2.22 -1.91 -2.80
N ASP A 565 -3.12 -1.88 -3.81
CA ASP A 565 -2.96 -1.14 -5.08
C ASP A 565 -3.04 0.39 -4.88
N THR A 566 -2.35 0.90 -3.87
CA THR A 566 -2.36 2.31 -3.45
C THR A 566 -3.72 2.86 -3.04
N GLY A 567 -4.58 1.99 -2.49
CA GLY A 567 -5.89 2.37 -2.00
C GLY A 567 -5.86 3.40 -0.87
N LEU A 568 -7.05 3.81 -0.43
CA LEU A 568 -7.21 4.79 0.64
C LEU A 568 -8.55 4.63 1.35
N PHE A 569 -8.56 5.01 2.62
CA PHE A 569 -9.77 5.06 3.44
C PHE A 569 -10.35 6.47 3.44
N GLN A 570 -11.68 6.59 3.41
CA GLN A 570 -12.39 7.87 3.44
C GLN A 570 -13.58 7.81 4.40
N PHE A 571 -13.63 8.76 5.32
CA PHE A 571 -14.73 8.98 6.25
C PHE A 571 -15.62 10.08 5.69
N TRP A 572 -16.90 9.78 5.49
CA TRP A 572 -17.89 10.70 4.92
C TRP A 572 -19.02 10.97 5.90
N ILE A 573 -19.53 12.20 5.92
CA ILE A 573 -20.64 12.63 6.78
C ILE A 573 -21.56 13.58 6.03
N THR A 574 -22.87 13.52 6.28
CA THR A 574 -23.78 14.51 5.65
C THR A 574 -23.60 15.89 6.28
N PRO A 575 -23.83 17.00 5.55
CA PRO A 575 -23.80 18.34 6.11
C PRO A 575 -24.71 18.53 7.34
N GLU A 576 -25.88 17.88 7.35
CA GLU A 576 -26.82 17.93 8.47
C GLU A 576 -26.27 17.21 9.70
N ASP A 577 -25.72 16.01 9.51
CA ASP A 577 -25.09 15.23 10.59
C ASP A 577 -23.86 15.94 11.16
N LEU A 578 -23.05 16.54 10.29
CA LEU A 578 -21.88 17.33 10.68
C LEU A 578 -22.29 18.53 11.54
N ALA A 579 -23.28 19.31 11.10
CA ALA A 579 -23.78 20.46 11.86
C ALA A 579 -24.40 20.06 13.21
N ALA A 580 -24.92 18.83 13.31
CA ALA A 580 -25.51 18.28 14.53
C ALA A 580 -24.51 17.43 15.36
N ALA A 581 -23.24 17.35 14.96
CA ALA A 581 -22.21 16.52 15.60
C ALA A 581 -22.63 15.04 15.79
N ARG A 582 -23.34 14.48 14.79
CA ARG A 582 -23.79 13.07 14.79
C ARG A 582 -22.72 12.14 14.23
N TRP A 583 -21.64 11.93 14.99
CA TRP A 583 -20.48 11.14 14.54
C TRP A 583 -20.80 9.65 14.32
N ASP A 584 -21.87 9.14 14.92
CA ASP A 584 -22.44 7.80 14.65
C ASP A 584 -22.96 7.62 13.22
N ARG A 585 -23.07 8.72 12.46
CA ARG A 585 -23.53 8.74 11.05
C ARG A 585 -22.41 8.84 10.03
N VAL A 586 -21.15 8.83 10.49
CA VAL A 586 -20.01 8.76 9.59
C VAL A 586 -19.96 7.40 8.91
N THR A 587 -19.74 7.40 7.60
CA THR A 587 -19.53 6.17 6.81
C THR A 587 -18.09 6.07 6.38
N LEU A 588 -17.45 4.93 6.61
CA LEU A 588 -16.13 4.61 6.08
C LEU A 588 -16.25 3.90 4.73
N THR A 589 -15.49 4.36 3.73
CA THR A 589 -15.32 3.67 2.45
C THR A 589 -13.85 3.43 2.15
N PHE A 590 -13.60 2.39 1.36
CA PHE A 590 -12.29 2.07 0.81
C PHE A 590 -12.32 2.30 -0.71
N ALA A 591 -11.47 3.19 -1.21
CA ALA A 591 -11.32 3.43 -2.63
C ALA A 591 -10.01 2.78 -3.13
N PRO A 592 -10.04 2.00 -4.23
CA PRO A 592 -8.82 1.54 -4.87
C PRO A 592 -8.05 2.73 -5.47
N GLY A 593 -6.72 2.64 -5.45
CA GLY A 593 -5.79 3.75 -5.75
C GLY A 593 -5.57 4.08 -7.21
#